data_AF-A0A2E2E3X4-F1
#
_entry.id   AF-A0A2E2E3X4-F1
#
_cell.length_a   1.000
_cell.length_b   1.000
_cell.length_c   1.000
_cell.angle_alpha   90.00
_cell.angle_beta   90.00
_cell.angle_gamma   90.00
#
_symmetry.space_group_name_H-M   'P 1'
#
loop_
_entity.id
_entity.type
_entity.pdbx_description
1 polymer ?
#
loop_
_entity_poly.entity_id
_entity_poly.type
_entity_poly.pdbx_seq_one_letter_code
_entity_poly.pdbx_strand_id
1 'polypeptide(L)'
;MPIAIVLRTRGSQNTFRDVIISSLASNYVDEALLCSGFFQDNFKNSTYQVSSERSLANVCSQSGVSLTTVGIHNATWKPAYRNFKNNMTKAGANITCMLKVGLRWHAKVFIASQNGTPNIGIVGSSNMTRNAFSTGARFNKECDVYIWDGNSPINSLASRIADELDDQIVVRAPYMPSMNNGQSVSNLLGRIRNEVLNGDLSELD
;
A
#
# COMPACT_ATOMS: atom_id res chain seq x y z
N MET A 1 -17.58 9.39 3.01
CA MET A 1 -18.06 8.11 2.39
C MET A 1 -16.92 7.13 2.45
N PRO A 2 -16.97 6.05 3.25
CA PRO A 2 -15.78 5.29 3.62
C PRO A 2 -15.24 4.32 2.55
N ILE A 3 -15.85 4.29 1.36
CA ILE A 3 -15.35 3.53 0.20
C ILE A 3 -15.19 4.47 -0.99
N ALA A 4 -14.06 4.37 -1.68
CA ALA A 4 -13.82 4.98 -2.98
C ALA A 4 -13.20 3.94 -3.95
N ILE A 5 -13.74 3.83 -5.15
CA ILE A 5 -13.17 3.05 -6.25
C ILE A 5 -12.59 4.05 -7.24
N VAL A 6 -11.30 3.95 -7.53
CA VAL A 6 -10.60 4.95 -8.33
C VAL A 6 -9.93 4.28 -9.51
N LEU A 7 -10.31 4.71 -10.72
CA LEU A 7 -9.59 4.36 -11.93
C LEU A 7 -8.59 5.47 -12.26
N ARG A 8 -7.31 5.13 -12.29
CA ARG A 8 -6.25 6.06 -12.70
C ARG A 8 -6.34 6.34 -14.20
N THR A 9 -6.78 7.53 -14.55
CA THR A 9 -6.96 7.95 -15.95
C THR A 9 -5.81 8.78 -16.52
N ARG A 10 -4.93 9.32 -15.66
CA ARG A 10 -3.80 10.18 -16.07
C ARG A 10 -2.55 9.97 -15.23
N GLY A 11 -1.40 10.19 -15.86
CA GLY A 11 -0.08 9.96 -15.25
C GLY A 11 0.42 11.06 -14.33
N SER A 12 -0.15 12.27 -14.40
CA SER A 12 0.22 13.41 -13.53
C SER A 12 -0.21 13.25 -12.08
N GLN A 13 -1.13 12.32 -11.79
CA GLN A 13 -1.63 12.02 -10.46
C GLN A 13 -1.43 10.55 -10.11
N ASN A 14 -1.26 10.26 -8.82
CA ASN A 14 -1.14 8.89 -8.33
C ASN A 14 -1.69 8.74 -6.91
N THR A 15 -3.00 8.54 -6.82
CA THR A 15 -3.72 8.35 -5.55
C THR A 15 -3.20 7.18 -4.74
N PHE A 16 -2.82 6.08 -5.40
CA PHE A 16 -2.29 4.90 -4.72
C PHE A 16 -1.01 5.23 -3.95
N ARG A 17 -0.06 5.90 -4.62
CA ARG A 17 1.16 6.42 -3.98
C ARG A 17 0.83 7.40 -2.87
N ASP A 18 -0.02 8.38 -3.16
CA ASP A 18 -0.25 9.51 -2.27
C ASP A 18 -0.97 9.08 -0.97
N VAL A 19 -1.89 8.10 -1.04
CA VAL A 19 -2.50 7.47 0.15
C VAL A 19 -1.48 6.71 0.96
N ILE A 20 -0.66 5.85 0.33
CA ILE A 20 0.36 5.07 1.04
C ILE A 20 1.30 6.01 1.80
N ILE A 21 1.89 6.98 1.10
CA ILE A 21 2.88 7.88 1.70
C ILE A 21 2.25 8.76 2.78
N SER A 22 1.07 9.32 2.54
CA SER A 22 0.43 10.18 3.54
C SER A 22 -0.03 9.39 4.78
N SER A 23 -0.42 8.13 4.61
CA SER A 23 -0.77 7.26 5.74
C SER A 23 0.46 6.98 6.59
N LEU A 24 1.56 6.59 5.95
CA LEU A 24 2.84 6.29 6.62
C LEU A 24 3.49 7.52 7.26
N ALA A 25 3.19 8.72 6.77
CA ALA A 25 3.65 9.99 7.35
C ALA A 25 2.73 10.52 8.47
N SER A 26 1.57 9.91 8.69
CA SER A 26 0.59 10.41 9.67
C SER A 26 0.91 9.94 11.08
N ASN A 27 0.53 10.74 12.08
CA ASN A 27 0.59 10.34 13.50
C ASN A 27 -0.57 9.43 13.91
N TYR A 28 -1.32 8.88 12.94
CA TYR A 28 -2.47 8.00 13.15
C TYR A 28 -2.22 6.58 12.62
N VAL A 29 -0.96 6.27 12.32
CA VAL A 29 -0.50 4.97 11.86
C VAL A 29 0.81 4.64 12.56
N ASP A 30 0.86 3.50 13.25
CA ASP A 30 2.08 2.94 13.85
C ASP A 30 2.52 1.63 13.19
N GLU A 31 1.60 0.97 12.47
CA GLU A 31 1.83 -0.30 11.78
C GLU A 31 1.22 -0.27 10.38
N ALA A 32 1.93 -0.84 9.40
CA ALA A 32 1.41 -0.99 8.04
C ALA A 32 1.79 -2.32 7.41
N LEU A 33 0.88 -2.88 6.62
CA LEU A 33 1.10 -4.01 5.73
C LEU A 33 1.04 -3.52 4.29
N LEU A 34 2.08 -3.82 3.50
CA LEU A 34 2.15 -3.49 2.08
C LEU A 34 2.53 -4.71 1.24
N CYS A 35 1.55 -5.24 0.52
CA CYS A 35 1.67 -6.40 -0.32
C CYS A 35 1.79 -5.98 -1.78
N SER A 36 2.75 -6.54 -2.50
CA SER A 36 2.88 -6.32 -3.93
C SER A 36 3.48 -7.52 -4.65
N GLY A 37 3.01 -7.79 -5.86
CA GLY A 37 3.63 -8.81 -6.71
C GLY A 37 5.03 -8.39 -7.17
N PHE A 38 5.25 -7.09 -7.32
CA PHE A 38 6.47 -6.55 -7.92
C PHE A 38 6.94 -5.31 -7.16
N PHE A 39 8.22 -5.30 -6.78
CA PHE A 39 8.92 -4.16 -6.20
C PHE A 39 10.04 -3.75 -7.16
N GLN A 40 9.99 -2.52 -7.68
CA GLN A 40 10.95 -2.04 -8.68
C GLN A 40 12.01 -1.14 -8.06
N ASP A 41 12.98 -1.76 -7.39
CA ASP A 41 14.24 -1.12 -7.03
C ASP A 41 15.38 -1.68 -7.86
N ASN A 42 15.87 -0.87 -8.79
CA ASN A 42 16.95 -1.22 -9.71
C ASN A 42 16.72 -2.50 -10.53
N PHE A 43 15.46 -2.81 -10.84
CA PHE A 43 15.11 -3.98 -11.65
C PHE A 43 15.65 -3.88 -13.08
N LYS A 44 16.35 -4.91 -13.56
CA LYS A 44 16.90 -5.02 -14.93
C LYS A 44 17.62 -3.74 -15.39
N ASN A 45 18.57 -3.25 -14.59
CA ASN A 45 19.38 -2.05 -14.87
C ASN A 45 18.61 -0.73 -14.93
N SER A 46 17.32 -0.72 -14.56
CA SER A 46 16.57 0.52 -14.33
C SER A 46 17.24 1.33 -13.21
N THR A 47 17.30 2.65 -13.34
CA THR A 47 17.70 3.55 -12.24
C THR A 47 16.56 3.84 -11.27
N TYR A 48 15.31 3.51 -11.65
CA TYR A 48 14.15 3.72 -10.79
C TYR A 48 14.24 2.91 -9.50
N GLN A 49 13.88 3.58 -8.40
CA GLN A 49 13.77 3.04 -7.05
C GLN A 49 12.45 3.49 -6.45
N VAL A 50 11.52 2.56 -6.27
CA VAL A 50 10.25 2.81 -5.59
C VAL A 50 10.46 3.23 -4.14
N SER A 51 11.52 2.75 -3.48
CA SER A 51 11.91 3.20 -2.13
C SER A 51 12.24 4.69 -2.04
N SER A 52 12.68 5.31 -3.14
CA SER A 52 13.00 6.73 -3.20
C SER A 52 11.85 7.59 -3.74
N GLU A 53 10.82 6.99 -4.33
CA GLU A 53 9.67 7.72 -4.88
C GLU A 53 8.99 8.52 -3.76
N ARG A 54 8.93 9.85 -3.93
CA ARG A 54 8.38 10.78 -2.93
C ARG A 54 8.95 10.56 -1.52
N SER A 55 10.23 10.17 -1.46
CA SER A 55 10.97 9.95 -0.22
C SER A 55 10.37 8.86 0.69
N LEU A 56 9.69 7.86 0.13
CA LEU A 56 9.05 6.77 0.87
C LEU A 56 9.92 6.20 2.01
N ALA A 57 11.18 5.85 1.73
CA ALA A 57 12.10 5.31 2.73
C ALA A 57 12.35 6.27 3.91
N ASN A 58 12.54 7.56 3.63
CA ASN A 58 12.74 8.58 4.66
C ASN A 58 11.46 8.84 5.45
N VAL A 59 10.29 8.81 4.79
CA VAL A 59 8.98 8.94 5.47
C VAL A 59 8.83 7.83 6.51
N CYS A 60 9.08 6.57 6.13
CA CYS A 60 8.99 5.45 7.08
C CYS A 60 10.01 5.56 8.21
N SER A 61 11.23 6.04 7.93
CA SER A 61 12.24 6.26 8.97
C SER A 61 11.82 7.34 9.96
N GLN A 62 11.31 8.46 9.48
CA GLN A 62 10.93 9.61 10.32
C GLN A 62 9.68 9.35 11.14
N SER A 63 8.69 8.63 10.60
CA SER A 63 7.47 8.29 11.35
C SER A 63 7.68 7.15 12.33
N GLY A 64 8.69 6.31 12.13
CA GLY A 64 8.95 5.13 12.96
C GLY A 64 7.93 4.00 12.76
N VAL A 65 7.07 4.10 11.73
CA VAL A 65 6.04 3.10 11.42
C VAL A 65 6.67 1.71 11.21
N SER A 66 6.09 0.70 11.83
CA SER A 66 6.45 -0.70 11.59
C SER A 66 5.84 -1.17 10.27
N LEU A 67 6.63 -1.20 9.22
CA LEU A 67 6.19 -1.60 7.88
C LEU A 67 6.52 -3.08 7.62
N THR A 68 5.49 -3.91 7.48
CA THR A 68 5.66 -5.26 6.93
C THR A 68 5.33 -5.26 5.45
N THR A 69 6.21 -5.79 4.60
CA THR A 69 5.92 -6.00 3.18
C THR A 69 5.81 -7.48 2.83
N VAL A 70 4.94 -7.80 1.87
CA VAL A 70 4.82 -9.16 1.33
C VAL A 70 4.95 -9.13 -0.19
N GLY A 71 5.87 -9.93 -0.71
CA GLY A 71 6.05 -10.16 -2.14
C GLY A 71 6.48 -11.60 -2.39
N ILE A 72 6.95 -12.00 -3.56
CA ILE A 72 6.85 -11.40 -4.89
C ILE A 72 6.26 -12.45 -5.83
N HIS A 73 5.90 -12.04 -7.04
CA HIS A 73 5.52 -12.92 -8.13
C HIS A 73 6.79 -13.24 -8.93
N ASN A 74 7.31 -14.46 -8.77
CA ASN A 74 8.48 -15.09 -9.39
C ASN A 74 9.89 -14.65 -8.94
N ALA A 75 10.88 -15.51 -9.21
CA ALA A 75 12.27 -15.34 -8.79
C ALA A 75 13.00 -14.18 -9.48
N THR A 76 12.58 -13.76 -10.68
CA THR A 76 13.23 -12.67 -11.42
C THR A 76 13.15 -11.35 -10.67
N TRP A 77 12.12 -11.15 -9.85
CA TRP A 77 11.93 -9.94 -9.04
C TRP A 77 12.64 -9.98 -7.68
N LYS A 78 13.21 -11.13 -7.26
CA LYS A 78 13.84 -11.28 -5.93
C LYS A 78 14.98 -10.29 -5.70
N PRO A 79 15.89 -10.06 -6.67
CA PRO A 79 16.95 -9.05 -6.50
C PRO A 79 16.40 -7.64 -6.30
N ALA A 80 15.35 -7.24 -7.03
CA ALA A 80 14.77 -5.91 -6.89
C ALA A 80 14.05 -5.72 -5.56
N TYR A 81 13.41 -6.77 -5.04
CA TYR A 81 12.81 -6.72 -3.70
C TYR A 81 13.87 -6.65 -2.58
N ARG A 82 15.01 -7.33 -2.75
CA ARG A 82 16.17 -7.16 -1.85
C ARG A 82 16.73 -5.74 -1.90
N ASN A 83 16.85 -5.15 -3.08
CA ASN A 83 17.28 -3.76 -3.21
C ASN A 83 16.32 -2.82 -2.48
N PHE A 84 15.01 -3.06 -2.60
CA PHE A 84 13.99 -2.33 -1.85
C PHE A 84 14.19 -2.45 -0.33
N LYS A 85 14.32 -3.68 0.20
CA LYS A 85 14.64 -3.91 1.62
C LYS A 85 15.89 -3.10 2.04
N ASN A 86 16.98 -3.25 1.29
CA ASN A 86 18.26 -2.60 1.59
C ASN A 86 18.16 -1.07 1.58
N ASN A 87 17.47 -0.47 0.61
CA ASN A 87 17.29 0.97 0.52
C ASN A 87 16.43 1.50 1.67
N MET A 88 15.35 0.79 2.02
CA MET A 88 14.49 1.14 3.16
C MET A 88 15.27 1.05 4.49
N THR A 89 15.98 -0.05 4.73
CA THR A 89 16.80 -0.24 5.94
C THR A 89 17.94 0.78 6.02
N LYS A 90 18.62 1.07 4.91
CA LYS A 90 19.69 2.08 4.86
C LYS A 90 19.20 3.49 5.21
N ALA A 91 17.96 3.82 4.87
CA ALA A 91 17.33 5.07 5.26
C ALA A 91 16.92 5.12 6.74
N GLY A 92 16.99 3.98 7.47
CA GLY A 92 16.57 3.86 8.86
C GLY A 92 15.09 3.53 9.03
N ALA A 93 14.42 3.00 8.00
CA ALA A 93 13.02 2.56 8.13
C ALA A 93 12.91 1.28 8.97
N ASN A 94 11.90 1.22 9.83
CA ASN A 94 11.51 0.00 10.55
C ASN A 94 10.70 -0.91 9.60
N ILE A 95 11.39 -1.84 8.93
CA ILE A 95 10.78 -2.67 7.87
C ILE A 95 11.09 -4.16 8.01
N THR A 96 10.07 -4.98 7.85
CA THR A 96 10.16 -6.44 7.71
C THR A 96 9.69 -6.84 6.32
N CYS A 97 10.54 -7.51 5.53
CA CYS A 97 10.20 -7.94 4.18
C CYS A 97 9.97 -9.45 4.14
N MET A 98 8.77 -9.88 3.78
CA MET A 98 8.36 -11.28 3.70
C MET A 98 8.17 -11.74 2.25
N LEU A 99 8.37 -13.04 2.02
CA LEU A 99 8.14 -13.76 0.79
C LEU A 99 7.06 -14.81 0.96
N LYS A 100 6.14 -14.95 0.00
CA LYS A 100 5.34 -16.18 -0.09
C LYS A 100 6.23 -17.34 -0.53
N VAL A 101 6.19 -18.46 0.19
CA VAL A 101 6.84 -19.71 -0.23
C VAL A 101 6.39 -20.09 -1.65
N GLY A 102 7.36 -20.32 -2.54
CA GLY A 102 7.11 -20.59 -3.96
C GLY A 102 7.01 -19.34 -4.85
N LEU A 103 7.10 -18.13 -4.30
CA LEU A 103 7.16 -16.86 -5.03
C LEU A 103 5.97 -16.65 -5.98
N ARG A 104 4.75 -16.89 -5.49
CA ARG A 104 3.51 -16.73 -6.26
C ARG A 104 2.62 -15.60 -5.76
N TRP A 105 3.16 -14.71 -4.92
CA TRP A 105 2.38 -13.60 -4.39
C TRP A 105 1.99 -12.63 -5.51
N HIS A 106 0.70 -12.46 -5.78
CA HIS A 106 0.23 -11.52 -6.82
C HIS A 106 -0.80 -10.50 -6.33
N ALA A 107 -1.30 -10.62 -5.10
CA ALA A 107 -2.21 -9.64 -4.53
C ALA A 107 -1.51 -8.29 -4.29
N LYS A 108 -2.26 -7.19 -4.40
CA LYS A 108 -1.79 -5.86 -4.04
C LYS A 108 -2.73 -5.30 -2.98
N VAL A 109 -2.18 -5.13 -1.79
CA VAL A 109 -2.93 -4.79 -0.58
C VAL A 109 -2.09 -3.81 0.20
N PHE A 110 -2.70 -2.72 0.65
CA PHE A 110 -2.13 -1.86 1.68
C PHE A 110 -3.11 -1.81 2.85
N ILE A 111 -2.63 -1.93 4.08
CA ILE A 111 -3.43 -1.78 5.29
C ILE A 111 -2.62 -0.98 6.29
N ALA A 112 -3.16 0.11 6.80
CA ALA A 112 -2.52 0.91 7.85
C ALA A 112 -3.36 0.84 9.14
N SER A 113 -2.67 0.71 10.25
CA SER A 113 -3.25 0.45 11.57
C SER A 113 -2.70 1.41 12.62
N GLN A 114 -3.49 1.64 13.66
CA GLN A 114 -3.05 2.31 14.89
C GLN A 114 -3.36 1.38 16.06
N ASN A 115 -2.39 1.14 16.94
CA ASN A 115 -2.53 0.30 18.14
C ASN A 115 -3.18 -1.05 17.79
N GLY A 116 -2.68 -1.68 16.73
CA GLY A 116 -3.16 -2.97 16.23
C GLY A 116 -4.52 -2.94 15.49
N THR A 117 -5.22 -1.80 15.45
CA THR A 117 -6.52 -1.65 14.79
C THR A 117 -6.37 -1.07 13.38
N PRO A 118 -6.75 -1.81 12.31
CA PRO A 118 -6.72 -1.30 10.94
C PRO A 118 -7.76 -0.20 10.72
N ASN A 119 -7.33 0.91 10.11
CA ASN A 119 -8.16 2.10 9.95
C ASN A 119 -8.33 2.53 8.49
N ILE A 120 -7.42 2.12 7.62
CA ILE A 120 -7.49 2.35 6.17
C ILE A 120 -6.87 1.18 5.42
N GLY A 121 -7.42 0.85 4.27
CA GLY A 121 -6.87 -0.16 3.38
C GLY A 121 -7.09 0.17 1.91
N ILE A 122 -6.24 -0.41 1.08
CA ILE A 122 -6.31 -0.38 -0.37
C ILE A 122 -6.22 -1.82 -0.87
N VAL A 123 -7.11 -2.19 -1.79
CA VAL A 123 -7.03 -3.46 -2.52
C VAL A 123 -7.23 -3.17 -3.99
N GLY A 124 -6.35 -3.69 -4.84
CA GLY A 124 -6.49 -3.43 -6.27
C GLY A 124 -5.38 -4.02 -7.12
N SER A 125 -4.99 -3.24 -8.13
CA SER A 125 -4.14 -3.67 -9.25
C SER A 125 -2.74 -3.05 -9.23
N SER A 126 -2.58 -1.91 -8.55
CA SER A 126 -1.32 -1.16 -8.48
C SER A 126 -0.20 -1.91 -7.76
N ASN A 127 0.94 -2.11 -8.44
CA ASN A 127 2.16 -2.64 -7.83
C ASN A 127 3.11 -1.53 -7.37
N MET A 128 4.15 -1.90 -6.60
CA MET A 128 5.27 -1.03 -6.24
C MET A 128 6.28 -0.90 -7.39
N THR A 129 5.80 -0.51 -8.57
CA THR A 129 6.58 -0.35 -9.80
C THR A 129 6.43 1.05 -10.38
N ARG A 130 7.36 1.48 -11.25
CA ARG A 130 7.39 2.85 -11.78
C ARG A 130 6.06 3.28 -12.40
N ASN A 131 5.50 2.46 -13.27
CA ASN A 131 4.30 2.85 -14.01
C ASN A 131 3.03 2.88 -13.12
N ALA A 132 3.01 2.10 -12.04
CA ALA A 132 1.88 2.03 -11.11
C ALA A 132 2.02 3.01 -9.93
N PHE A 133 3.24 3.28 -9.46
CA PHE A 133 3.51 4.05 -8.24
C PHE A 133 4.09 5.45 -8.50
N SER A 134 4.74 5.71 -9.63
CA SER A 134 5.27 7.04 -9.96
C SER A 134 4.24 7.88 -10.75
N THR A 135 4.61 9.13 -11.03
CA THR A 135 3.91 10.04 -11.95
C THR A 135 4.73 10.24 -13.23
N GLY A 136 4.07 10.46 -14.36
CA GLY A 136 4.73 10.74 -15.63
C GLY A 136 3.96 10.25 -16.85
N ALA A 137 4.52 10.48 -18.04
CA ALA A 137 3.86 10.17 -19.32
C ALA A 137 3.61 8.67 -19.54
N ARG A 138 4.47 7.79 -18.99
CA ARG A 138 4.28 6.34 -19.01
C ARG A 138 3.74 5.88 -17.66
N PHE A 139 2.44 5.61 -17.62
CA PHE A 139 1.73 5.14 -16.42
C PHE A 139 0.77 4.00 -16.78
N ASN A 140 0.42 3.18 -15.80
CA ASN A 140 -0.59 2.14 -15.96
C ASN A 140 -1.98 2.68 -15.62
N LYS A 141 -3.01 2.22 -16.35
CA LYS A 141 -4.39 2.37 -15.94
C LYS A 141 -4.70 1.31 -14.88
N GLU A 142 -4.57 1.69 -13.63
CA GLU A 142 -4.85 0.84 -12.47
C GLU A 142 -6.21 1.22 -11.87
N CYS A 143 -6.89 0.23 -11.31
CA CYS A 143 -8.10 0.41 -10.52
C CYS A 143 -7.85 -0.12 -9.11
N ASP A 144 -8.08 0.74 -8.12
CA ASP A 144 -7.88 0.42 -6.71
C ASP A 144 -9.11 0.83 -5.90
N VAL A 145 -9.46 0.00 -4.93
CA VAL A 145 -10.53 0.24 -3.96
C VAL A 145 -9.88 0.70 -2.65
N TYR A 146 -10.28 1.86 -2.19
CA TYR A 146 -9.88 2.48 -0.94
C TYR A 146 -11.04 2.32 0.03
N ILE A 147 -10.75 1.84 1.23
CA ILE A 147 -11.73 1.67 2.30
C ILE A 147 -11.14 2.15 3.61
N TRP A 148 -11.90 2.90 4.41
CA TRP A 148 -11.43 3.40 5.69
C TRP A 148 -12.54 3.40 6.75
N ASP A 149 -12.15 3.48 8.02
CA ASP A 149 -13.10 3.72 9.10
C ASP A 149 -13.43 5.21 9.17
N GLY A 150 -14.70 5.55 8.92
CA GLY A 150 -15.19 6.93 8.97
C GLY A 150 -15.12 7.56 10.37
N ASN A 151 -15.00 6.76 11.43
CA ASN A 151 -14.86 7.23 12.81
C ASN A 151 -13.41 7.37 13.26
N SER A 152 -12.45 6.93 12.46
CA SER A 152 -11.02 7.04 12.77
C SER A 152 -10.50 8.45 12.47
N PRO A 153 -9.48 8.95 13.20
CA PRO A 153 -8.79 10.20 12.86
C PRO A 153 -8.26 10.25 11.42
N ILE A 154 -7.97 9.08 10.82
CA ILE A 154 -7.55 8.95 9.43
C ILE A 154 -8.63 9.41 8.44
N ASN A 155 -9.91 9.52 8.86
CA ASN A 155 -11.01 9.93 7.99
C ASN A 155 -10.78 11.31 7.36
N SER A 156 -10.12 12.23 8.07
CA SER A 156 -9.77 13.55 7.51
C SER A 156 -8.77 13.43 6.36
N LEU A 157 -7.74 12.59 6.52
CA LEU A 157 -6.77 12.28 5.49
C LEU A 157 -7.42 11.56 4.31
N ALA A 158 -8.18 10.50 4.60
CA ALA A 158 -8.83 9.68 3.60
C ALA A 158 -9.85 10.47 2.80
N SER A 159 -10.66 11.33 3.46
CA SER A 159 -11.63 12.21 2.81
C SER A 159 -10.94 13.26 1.96
N ARG A 160 -9.87 13.90 2.45
CA ARG A 160 -9.10 14.86 1.64
C ARG A 160 -8.52 14.21 0.39
N ILE A 161 -7.88 13.05 0.53
CA ILE A 161 -7.33 12.35 -0.63
C ILE A 161 -8.44 11.93 -1.57
N ALA A 162 -9.59 11.51 -1.03
CA ALA A 162 -10.77 11.22 -1.79
C ALA A 162 -11.25 12.46 -2.57
N ASP A 163 -11.33 13.64 -1.96
CA ASP A 163 -11.83 14.89 -2.57
C ASP A 163 -10.84 15.46 -3.61
N GLU A 164 -9.54 15.20 -3.44
CA GLU A 164 -8.50 15.48 -4.46
C GLU A 164 -8.66 14.64 -5.75
N LEU A 165 -9.64 13.72 -5.81
CA LEU A 165 -9.93 12.86 -6.96
C LEU A 165 -11.08 13.32 -7.85
N ASP A 166 -11.63 14.52 -7.63
CA ASP A 166 -12.79 15.01 -8.39
C ASP A 166 -12.56 15.03 -9.92
N ASP A 167 -11.30 15.07 -10.35
CA ASP A 167 -10.90 15.01 -11.77
C ASP A 167 -10.63 13.59 -12.31
N GLN A 168 -10.76 12.55 -11.49
CA GLN A 168 -10.61 11.14 -11.88
C GLN A 168 -11.97 10.43 -11.92
N ILE A 169 -12.02 9.25 -12.55
CA ILE A 169 -13.21 8.42 -12.47
C ILE A 169 -13.26 7.79 -11.08
N VAL A 170 -14.18 8.28 -10.25
CA VAL A 170 -14.35 7.84 -8.88
C VAL A 170 -15.79 7.39 -8.64
N VAL A 171 -15.94 6.19 -8.09
CA VAL A 171 -17.20 5.75 -7.49
C VAL A 171 -17.07 5.88 -5.99
N ARG A 172 -17.97 6.64 -5.37
CA ARG A 172 -18.07 6.78 -3.91
C ARG A 172 -19.20 5.91 -3.39
N ALA A 173 -18.98 5.24 -2.27
CA ALA A 173 -20.02 4.45 -1.61
C ALA A 173 -19.95 4.59 -0.08
N PRO A 174 -21.09 4.54 0.61
CA PRO A 174 -21.09 4.32 2.05
C PRO A 174 -20.63 2.89 2.36
N TYR A 175 -20.08 2.69 3.57
CA TYR A 175 -19.89 1.36 4.12
C TYR A 175 -21.05 1.05 5.06
N MET A 176 -21.72 -0.09 4.85
CA MET A 176 -22.84 -0.54 5.67
C MET A 176 -22.48 -1.88 6.34
N PRO A 177 -22.27 -1.93 7.67
CA PRO A 177 -21.97 -3.16 8.38
C PRO A 177 -23.03 -4.25 8.17
N SER A 178 -24.29 -3.88 8.03
CA SER A 178 -25.40 -4.82 7.77
C SER A 178 -25.25 -5.60 6.47
N MET A 179 -24.56 -5.05 5.47
CA MET A 179 -24.23 -5.75 4.21
C MET A 179 -23.01 -6.67 4.33
N ASN A 180 -22.31 -6.65 5.47
CA ASN A 180 -21.04 -7.32 5.72
C ASN A 180 -21.09 -8.14 7.01
N ASN A 181 -22.21 -8.84 7.26
CA ASN A 181 -22.42 -9.68 8.45
C ASN A 181 -22.21 -8.94 9.78
N GLY A 182 -22.56 -7.65 9.83
CA GLY A 182 -22.38 -6.79 11.00
C GLY A 182 -20.93 -6.38 11.28
N GLN A 183 -19.98 -6.69 10.39
CA GLN A 183 -18.57 -6.37 10.63
C GLN A 183 -18.27 -4.90 10.34
N SER A 184 -17.44 -4.29 11.18
CA SER A 184 -16.85 -2.97 10.90
C SER A 184 -15.78 -3.07 9.80
N VAL A 185 -15.40 -1.93 9.23
CA VAL A 185 -14.26 -1.83 8.29
C VAL A 185 -12.98 -2.38 8.93
N SER A 186 -12.68 -1.95 10.16
CA SER A 186 -11.48 -2.39 10.89
C SER A 186 -11.42 -3.90 11.08
N ASN A 187 -12.55 -4.56 11.35
CA ASN A 187 -12.62 -6.01 11.48
C ASN A 187 -12.35 -6.71 10.14
N LEU A 188 -12.92 -6.23 9.03
CA LEU A 188 -12.67 -6.80 7.71
C LEU A 188 -11.21 -6.63 7.27
N LEU A 189 -10.66 -5.44 7.44
CA LEU A 189 -9.25 -5.18 7.16
C LEU A 189 -8.34 -6.02 8.06
N GLY A 190 -8.70 -6.19 9.34
CA GLY A 190 -7.99 -7.08 10.26
C GLY A 190 -7.99 -8.53 9.78
N ARG A 191 -9.10 -9.02 9.25
CA ARG A 191 -9.18 -10.35 8.64
C ARG A 191 -8.29 -10.48 7.42
N ILE A 192 -8.27 -9.50 6.51
CA ILE A 192 -7.37 -9.51 5.35
C ILE A 192 -5.91 -9.53 5.82
N ARG A 193 -5.53 -8.64 6.74
CA ARG A 193 -4.18 -8.58 7.32
C ARG A 193 -3.77 -9.93 7.90
N ASN A 194 -4.62 -10.53 8.72
CA ASN A 194 -4.33 -11.79 9.40
C ASN A 194 -4.24 -12.95 8.39
N GLU A 195 -5.09 -12.99 7.36
CA GLU A 195 -5.01 -13.98 6.29
C GLU A 195 -3.67 -13.91 5.56
N VAL A 196 -3.18 -12.69 5.27
CA VAL A 196 -1.86 -12.50 4.66
C VAL A 196 -0.75 -13.00 5.59
N LEU A 197 -0.74 -12.55 6.84
CA LEU A 197 0.36 -12.80 7.78
C LEU A 197 0.41 -14.23 8.30
N ASN A 198 -0.72 -14.93 8.34
CA ASN A 198 -0.80 -16.33 8.76
C ASN A 198 -0.52 -17.33 7.62
N GLY A 199 -0.36 -16.86 6.38
CA GLY A 199 0.01 -17.72 5.26
C GLY A 199 1.46 -18.23 5.34
N ASP A 200 1.83 -19.18 4.48
CA ASP A 200 3.24 -19.65 4.46
C ASP A 200 4.14 -18.57 3.87
N LEU A 201 4.68 -17.76 4.78
CA LEU A 201 5.64 -16.70 4.53
C LEU A 201 7.00 -17.08 5.10
N SER A 202 8.06 -16.63 4.42
CA SER A 202 9.42 -16.66 4.93
C SER A 202 9.99 -15.24 4.88
N GLU A 203 10.85 -14.86 5.82
CA GLU A 203 11.53 -13.57 5.70
C GLU A 203 12.43 -13.55 4.45
N LEU A 204 12.52 -12.40 3.79
CA LEU A 204 13.44 -12.18 2.70
C LEU A 204 14.86 -12.07 3.26
N ASP A 205 15.74 -13.00 2.88
CA ASP A 205 17.20 -12.87 3.08
C ASP A 205 17.73 -11.58 2.45
#